data_AF-A0A564ZII7-F1
#
_entry.id   AF-A0A564ZII7-F1
#
_cell.length_a   1.000
_cell.length_b   1.000
_cell.length_c   1.000
_cell.angle_alpha   90.00
_cell.angle_beta   90.00
_cell.angle_gamma   90.00
#
_symmetry.space_group_name_H-M   'P 1'
#
loop_
_entity.id
_entity.type
_entity.pdbx_description
1 polymer ?
#
loop_
_entity_poly.entity_id
_entity_poly.type
_entity_poly.pdbx_seq_one_letter_code
_entity_poly.pdbx_strand_id
1 'polypeptide(L)'
;MTTRENSEKVEEEPRSGGKGRLAIMLSSTLAVGFLLGYVASAFVPLVPQPQSAATSTSAAPGPKLSPSEIDSALKAAHASLEAGDLNAAWDKYHQILISDPGQFEALTHLGVIMMGSNRPDEAIKLYDRALSLNPQYAHALFDKGQALKEKGDAKGATEAFQRFLALVPSDSDDAKRVKGWIAELAQPGTSQKESAGTGTRADH
;
A
#
# COMPACT_ATOMS: atom_id res chain seq x y z
N MET A 1 -16.03 -43.19 52.21
CA MET A 1 -15.08 -42.30 51.50
C MET A 1 -15.48 -42.31 50.04
N THR A 2 -16.34 -41.38 49.61
CA THR A 2 -15.96 -40.11 48.94
C THR A 2 -15.29 -40.38 47.58
N THR A 3 -15.71 -39.91 46.41
CA THR A 3 -16.70 -38.92 45.97
C THR A 3 -16.81 -39.04 44.43
N ARG A 4 -18.03 -38.84 43.89
CA ARG A 4 -18.47 -38.11 42.68
C ARG A 4 -17.42 -37.51 41.74
N GLU A 5 -17.66 -37.10 40.50
CA GLU A 5 -18.73 -37.07 39.48
C GLU A 5 -17.95 -36.51 38.26
N ASN A 6 -18.16 -37.03 37.04
CA ASN A 6 -17.79 -36.28 35.83
C ASN A 6 -18.69 -36.70 34.67
N SER A 7 -19.01 -35.71 33.84
CA SER A 7 -19.76 -35.77 32.56
C SER A 7 -21.26 -35.51 32.69
N GLU A 8 -21.56 -34.23 32.85
CA GLU A 8 -22.87 -33.63 32.69
C GLU A 8 -23.34 -33.74 31.22
N LYS A 9 -24.38 -34.54 31.06
CA LYS A 9 -25.60 -34.32 30.28
C LYS A 9 -25.49 -33.67 28.88
N VAL A 10 -25.64 -34.54 27.89
CA VAL A 10 -26.23 -34.27 26.57
C VAL A 10 -27.66 -33.75 26.75
N GLU A 11 -28.03 -32.66 26.07
CA GLU A 11 -29.44 -32.37 25.79
C GLU A 11 -29.60 -31.71 24.42
N GLU A 12 -30.54 -32.26 23.67
CA GLU A 12 -30.84 -32.01 22.27
C GLU A 12 -31.73 -30.77 22.05
N GLU A 13 -31.58 -30.18 20.86
CA GLU A 13 -32.52 -29.37 20.05
C GLU A 13 -34.04 -29.67 20.27
N PRO A 14 -34.97 -28.70 20.05
CA PRO A 14 -35.43 -28.45 18.68
C PRO A 14 -35.98 -27.05 18.29
N ARG A 15 -35.77 -26.74 17.00
CA ARG A 15 -36.67 -26.01 16.04
C ARG A 15 -38.13 -25.77 16.47
N SER A 16 -38.62 -24.54 16.26
CA SER A 16 -39.96 -24.16 15.70
C SER A 16 -40.12 -22.63 15.85
N GLY A 17 -40.38 -21.78 14.85
CA GLY A 17 -41.51 -21.82 13.92
C GLY A 17 -42.67 -20.96 14.47
N GLY A 18 -42.99 -19.81 13.86
CA GLY A 18 -44.31 -19.18 14.09
C GLY A 18 -44.39 -17.65 14.05
N LYS A 19 -45.19 -17.15 13.11
CA LYS A 19 -45.60 -15.76 12.89
C LYS A 19 -46.82 -15.41 13.78
N GLY A 20 -46.99 -14.14 14.17
CA GLY A 20 -48.27 -13.61 14.67
C GLY A 20 -48.10 -12.27 15.38
N ARG A 21 -48.46 -11.14 14.74
CA ARG A 21 -49.77 -10.44 14.82
C ARG A 21 -50.04 -9.85 16.22
N LEU A 22 -49.87 -8.53 16.37
CA LEU A 22 -50.92 -7.50 16.24
C LEU A 22 -51.84 -7.43 17.48
N ALA A 23 -51.66 -6.39 18.29
CA ALA A 23 -52.59 -5.90 19.32
C ALA A 23 -51.92 -4.70 20.03
N ILE A 24 -52.48 -3.56 20.40
CA ILE A 24 -53.81 -2.91 20.47
C ILE A 24 -53.46 -1.41 20.70
N MET A 25 -53.75 -0.48 19.79
CA MET A 25 -54.88 0.47 19.76
C MET A 25 -55.24 1.25 21.06
N LEU A 26 -55.20 2.60 20.91
CA LEU A 26 -56.15 3.64 21.35
C LEU A 26 -56.08 4.26 22.77
N SER A 27 -55.74 5.56 22.81
CA SER A 27 -56.59 6.66 23.35
C SER A 27 -55.97 8.01 22.89
N SER A 28 -56.59 8.80 22.00
CA SER A 28 -57.62 9.83 22.25
C SER A 28 -57.24 10.75 23.43
N THR A 29 -57.06 12.07 23.33
CA THR A 29 -57.84 13.08 22.59
C THR A 29 -57.07 14.42 22.53
N LEU A 30 -57.37 15.16 21.46
CA LEU A 30 -57.07 16.55 21.06
C LEU A 30 -56.76 17.60 22.14
N ALA A 31 -55.82 18.49 21.81
CA ALA A 31 -55.95 19.93 22.04
C ALA A 31 -55.23 20.71 20.94
N VAL A 32 -56.00 21.30 20.02
CA VAL A 32 -55.55 22.30 19.04
C VAL A 32 -55.77 23.67 19.67
N GLY A 33 -54.76 24.55 19.65
CA GLY A 33 -55.00 25.94 19.99
C GLY A 33 -53.75 26.81 20.16
N PHE A 34 -53.47 27.60 19.12
CA PHE A 34 -53.05 29.01 19.20
C PHE A 34 -51.61 29.38 19.58
N LEU A 35 -50.81 29.56 18.52
CA LEU A 35 -50.08 30.78 18.15
C LEU A 35 -49.60 31.70 19.29
N LEU A 36 -48.28 31.81 19.49
CA LEU A 36 -47.60 33.08 19.74
C LEU A 36 -46.09 32.89 19.50
N GLY A 37 -45.48 33.85 18.83
CA GLY A 37 -44.11 33.76 18.33
C GLY A 37 -43.05 33.64 19.42
N TYR A 38 -41.99 32.90 19.11
CA TYR A 38 -40.69 33.11 19.73
C TYR A 38 -39.59 32.78 18.72
N VAL A 39 -39.02 33.83 18.14
CA VAL A 39 -37.81 33.78 17.33
C VAL A 39 -36.63 33.74 18.31
N ALA A 40 -36.24 32.55 18.74
CA ALA A 40 -34.98 32.39 19.48
C ALA A 40 -33.85 32.19 18.48
N SER A 41 -33.11 33.27 18.23
CA SER A 41 -31.79 33.24 17.60
C SER A 41 -30.87 32.29 18.36
N ALA A 42 -30.73 31.06 17.87
CA ALA A 42 -29.56 30.25 18.16
C ALA A 42 -28.47 30.68 17.16
N PHE A 43 -27.65 31.64 17.57
CA PHE A 43 -26.35 31.89 16.95
C PHE A 43 -25.47 30.67 17.25
N VAL A 44 -25.58 29.64 16.41
CA VAL A 44 -24.57 28.59 16.33
C VAL A 44 -23.35 29.26 15.70
N PRO A 45 -22.20 29.37 16.38
CA PRO A 45 -20.99 29.76 15.68
C PRO A 45 -20.68 28.65 14.68
N LEU A 46 -20.78 28.98 13.40
CA LEU A 46 -20.27 28.17 12.31
C LEU A 46 -18.76 28.05 12.53
N VAL A 47 -18.33 27.00 13.24
CA VAL A 47 -16.94 26.55 13.18
C VAL A 47 -16.69 26.28 11.70
N PRO A 48 -15.76 26.99 11.04
CA PRO A 48 -15.37 26.63 9.69
C PRO A 48 -14.78 25.23 9.79
N GLN A 49 -15.52 24.23 9.32
CA GLN A 49 -14.95 22.95 8.97
C GLN A 49 -13.74 23.26 8.08
N PRO A 50 -12.52 22.76 8.38
CA PRO A 50 -11.44 22.86 7.42
C PRO A 50 -11.98 22.20 6.15
N GLN A 51 -12.27 23.01 5.14
CA GLN A 51 -12.57 22.48 3.84
C GLN A 51 -11.36 21.62 3.51
N SER A 52 -11.57 20.31 3.47
CA SER A 52 -10.75 19.43 2.68
C SER A 52 -10.81 19.97 1.27
N ALA A 53 -9.98 20.96 1.00
CA ALA A 53 -9.44 21.23 -0.31
C ALA A 53 -8.52 20.05 -0.59
N ALA A 54 -9.14 18.89 -0.88
CA ALA A 54 -8.57 17.96 -1.82
C ALA A 54 -8.57 18.71 -3.16
N THR A 55 -7.60 19.62 -3.31
CA THR A 55 -7.06 19.91 -4.61
C THR A 55 -6.32 18.65 -5.04
N SER A 56 -7.07 17.65 -5.48
CA SER A 56 -6.67 16.88 -6.65
C SER A 56 -6.76 17.83 -7.84
N THR A 57 -5.90 18.86 -7.82
CA THR A 57 -5.46 19.50 -9.03
C THR A 57 -4.77 18.37 -9.77
N SER A 58 -5.48 17.76 -10.70
CA SER A 58 -4.87 17.15 -11.86
C SER A 58 -4.06 18.29 -12.49
N ALA A 59 -2.83 18.46 -11.99
CA ALA A 59 -1.90 19.43 -12.50
C ALA A 59 -1.72 19.02 -13.95
N ALA A 60 -2.12 19.91 -14.87
CA ALA A 60 -1.75 19.78 -16.26
C ALA A 60 -0.26 19.41 -16.30
N PRO A 61 0.14 18.45 -17.13
CA PRO A 61 1.54 18.03 -17.20
C PRO A 61 2.39 19.29 -17.33
N GLY A 62 3.31 19.48 -16.38
CA GLY A 62 4.21 20.64 -16.38
C GLY A 62 4.91 20.77 -17.74
N PRO A 63 5.45 21.96 -18.06
CA PRO A 63 6.13 22.17 -19.33
C PRO A 63 7.17 21.06 -19.56
N LYS A 64 7.26 20.57 -20.81
CA LYS A 64 8.27 19.59 -21.19
C LYS A 64 9.66 20.16 -20.92
N LEU A 65 10.47 19.39 -20.21
CA LEU A 65 11.83 19.73 -19.86
C LEU A 65 12.75 19.55 -21.06
N SER A 66 13.71 20.46 -21.23
CA SER A 66 14.85 20.26 -22.14
C SER A 66 15.82 19.20 -21.59
N PRO A 67 16.71 18.62 -22.41
CA PRO A 67 17.66 17.61 -21.95
C PRO A 67 18.52 18.04 -20.75
N SER A 68 19.00 19.29 -20.72
CA SER A 68 19.77 19.81 -19.57
C SER A 68 18.93 19.96 -18.30
N GLU A 69 17.64 20.25 -18.45
CA GLU A 69 16.71 20.33 -17.32
C GLU A 69 16.34 18.93 -16.80
N ILE A 70 16.32 17.91 -17.66
CA ILE A 70 16.13 16.51 -17.23
C ILE A 70 17.27 16.08 -16.30
N ASP A 71 18.53 16.35 -16.65
CA ASP A 71 19.67 16.01 -15.79
C ASP A 71 19.60 16.70 -14.42
N SER A 72 19.21 17.98 -14.41
CA SER A 72 19.03 18.74 -13.17
C SER A 72 17.85 18.22 -12.35
N ALA A 73 16.73 17.90 -13.02
CA ALA A 73 15.54 17.34 -12.40
C ALA A 73 15.82 15.96 -11.81
N LEU A 74 16.61 15.11 -12.47
CA LEU A 74 17.03 13.80 -11.95
C LEU A 74 17.81 13.96 -10.64
N LYS A 75 18.79 14.86 -10.61
CA LYS A 75 19.56 15.16 -9.38
C LYS A 75 18.64 15.65 -8.26
N ALA A 76 17.70 16.54 -8.57
CA ALA A 76 16.75 17.05 -7.58
C ALA A 76 15.76 15.97 -7.11
N ALA A 77 15.35 15.05 -7.99
CA ALA A 77 14.50 13.91 -7.66
C ALA A 77 15.22 12.93 -6.72
N HIS A 78 16.48 12.58 -7.03
CA HIS A 78 17.32 11.79 -6.14
C HIS A 78 17.46 12.45 -4.77
N ALA A 79 17.76 13.75 -4.72
CA ALA A 79 17.87 14.47 -3.45
C ALA A 79 16.57 14.44 -2.64
N SER A 80 15.41 14.56 -3.28
CA SER A 80 14.11 14.41 -2.60
C SER A 80 13.88 12.98 -2.09
N LEU A 81 14.28 11.97 -2.85
CA LEU A 81 14.16 10.57 -2.45
C LEU A 81 15.04 10.26 -1.22
N GLU A 82 16.30 10.70 -1.24
CA GLU A 82 17.24 10.56 -0.11
C GLU A 82 16.77 11.33 1.13
N ALA A 83 16.08 12.46 0.95
CA ALA A 83 15.47 13.22 2.03
C ALA A 83 14.18 12.56 2.57
N GLY A 84 13.69 11.49 1.95
CA GLY A 84 12.44 10.83 2.31
C GLY A 84 11.18 11.57 1.86
N ASP A 85 11.31 12.65 1.08
CA ASP A 85 10.18 13.35 0.49
C ASP A 85 9.69 12.62 -0.76
N LEU A 86 8.95 11.52 -0.51
CA LEU A 86 8.45 10.63 -1.57
C LEU A 86 7.50 11.35 -2.53
N ASN A 87 6.73 12.33 -2.06
CA ASN A 87 5.82 13.09 -2.90
C ASN A 87 6.61 13.99 -3.87
N ALA A 88 7.58 14.75 -3.36
CA ALA A 88 8.39 15.61 -4.21
C ALA A 88 9.32 14.82 -5.15
N ALA A 89 9.74 13.61 -4.76
CA ALA A 89 10.47 12.70 -5.64
C ALA A 89 9.55 12.18 -6.76
N TRP A 90 8.37 11.69 -6.40
CA TRP A 90 7.35 11.18 -7.33
C TRP A 90 7.02 12.21 -8.41
N ASP A 91 6.69 13.44 -8.01
CA ASP A 91 6.31 14.51 -8.94
C ASP A 91 7.43 14.82 -9.95
N LYS A 92 8.69 14.87 -9.49
CA LYS A 92 9.84 15.15 -10.37
C LYS A 92 10.10 14.00 -11.33
N TYR A 93 10.12 12.75 -10.86
CA TYR A 93 10.29 11.60 -11.76
C TYR A 93 9.15 11.51 -12.78
N HIS A 94 7.92 11.79 -12.38
CA HIS A 94 6.79 11.82 -13.30
C HIS A 94 6.94 12.94 -14.36
N GLN A 95 7.39 14.13 -13.95
CA GLN A 95 7.68 15.23 -14.88
C GLN A 95 8.80 14.88 -15.88
N ILE A 96 9.84 14.20 -15.42
CA ILE A 96 10.91 13.68 -16.29
C ILE A 96 10.31 12.74 -17.33
N LEU A 97 9.45 11.79 -16.93
CA LEU A 97 8.84 10.82 -17.85
C LEU A 97 7.81 11.41 -18.82
N ILE A 98 7.19 12.54 -18.49
CA ILE A 98 6.38 13.31 -19.45
C ILE A 98 7.27 13.86 -20.58
N SER A 99 8.50 14.26 -20.25
CA SER A 99 9.44 14.91 -21.17
C SER A 99 10.24 13.88 -21.96
N ASP A 100 10.73 12.86 -21.28
CA ASP A 100 11.43 11.70 -21.81
C ASP A 100 10.84 10.38 -21.26
N PRO A 101 9.89 9.76 -21.99
CA PRO A 101 9.32 8.47 -21.62
C PRO A 101 10.32 7.30 -21.61
N GLY A 102 11.52 7.49 -22.18
CA GLY A 102 12.61 6.52 -22.25
C GLY A 102 13.58 6.59 -21.07
N GLN A 103 13.37 7.50 -20.12
CA GLN A 103 14.31 7.68 -19.02
C GLN A 103 14.22 6.54 -17.99
N PHE A 104 15.02 5.50 -18.19
CA PHE A 104 14.97 4.26 -17.39
C PHE A 104 15.32 4.45 -15.91
N GLU A 105 16.18 5.42 -15.56
CA GLU A 105 16.48 5.77 -14.16
C GLU A 105 15.24 6.27 -13.43
N ALA A 106 14.48 7.20 -14.05
CA ALA A 106 13.24 7.72 -13.49
C ALA A 106 12.18 6.61 -13.32
N LEU A 107 12.06 5.70 -14.29
CA LEU A 107 11.19 4.52 -14.16
C LEU A 107 11.59 3.64 -12.96
N THR A 108 12.89 3.41 -12.78
CA THR A 108 13.41 2.58 -11.68
C THR A 108 13.11 3.22 -10.32
N HIS A 109 13.36 4.52 -10.16
CA HIS A 109 13.09 5.20 -8.90
C HIS A 109 11.59 5.34 -8.58
N LEU A 110 10.72 5.50 -9.58
CA LEU A 110 9.27 5.36 -9.35
C LEU A 110 8.91 3.96 -8.87
N GLY A 111 9.59 2.92 -9.38
CA GLY A 111 9.45 1.55 -8.88
C GLY A 111 9.84 1.44 -7.40
N VAL A 112 10.93 2.08 -6.99
CA VAL A 112 11.37 2.12 -5.57
C VAL A 112 10.31 2.80 -4.70
N ILE A 113 9.74 3.92 -5.16
CA ILE A 113 8.65 4.61 -4.44
C ILE A 113 7.41 3.70 -4.31
N MET A 114 7.09 2.91 -5.35
CA MET A 114 5.99 1.94 -5.29
C MET A 114 6.26 0.80 -4.30
N MET A 115 7.51 0.32 -4.21
CA MET A 115 7.91 -0.66 -3.19
C MET A 115 7.70 -0.09 -1.79
N GLY A 116 8.16 1.14 -1.53
CA GLY A 116 7.94 1.83 -0.25
C GLY A 116 6.46 2.06 0.08
N SER A 117 5.59 2.03 -0.93
CA SER A 117 4.14 2.17 -0.79
C SER A 117 3.39 0.82 -0.74
N ASN A 118 4.10 -0.30 -0.56
CA ASN A 118 3.56 -1.66 -0.53
C ASN A 118 2.77 -2.03 -1.82
N ARG A 119 3.28 -1.59 -2.99
CA ARG A 119 2.70 -1.85 -4.32
C ARG A 119 3.70 -2.60 -5.23
N PRO A 120 4.12 -3.82 -4.85
CA PRO A 120 5.19 -4.53 -5.57
C PRO A 120 4.81 -4.90 -7.02
N ASP A 121 3.53 -5.15 -7.31
CA ASP A 121 3.06 -5.42 -8.68
C ASP A 121 3.29 -4.26 -9.65
N GLU A 122 3.12 -3.02 -9.16
CA GLU A 122 3.32 -1.83 -9.98
C GLU A 122 4.81 -1.49 -10.11
N ALA A 123 5.58 -1.72 -9.05
CA ALA A 123 7.02 -1.61 -9.09
C ALA A 123 7.62 -2.55 -10.15
N ILE A 124 7.20 -3.82 -10.20
CA ILE A 124 7.66 -4.79 -11.20
C ILE A 124 7.40 -4.31 -12.62
N LYS A 125 6.22 -3.75 -12.91
CA LYS A 125 5.90 -3.20 -14.24
C LYS A 125 6.83 -2.04 -14.62
N LEU A 126 7.16 -1.17 -13.67
CA LEU A 126 8.09 -0.05 -13.88
C LEU A 126 9.52 -0.56 -14.13
N TYR A 127 9.98 -1.53 -13.34
CA TYR A 127 11.28 -2.17 -13.56
C TYR A 127 11.34 -2.91 -14.89
N ASP A 128 10.29 -3.61 -15.29
CA ASP A 128 10.21 -4.27 -16.59
C ASP A 128 10.32 -3.28 -17.75
N ARG A 129 9.65 -2.13 -17.63
CA ARG A 129 9.78 -1.06 -18.61
C ARG A 129 11.20 -0.48 -18.62
N ALA A 130 11.80 -0.22 -17.47
CA ALA A 130 13.18 0.25 -17.37
C ALA A 130 14.16 -0.74 -18.02
N LEU A 131 14.00 -2.04 -17.77
CA LEU A 131 14.83 -3.11 -18.31
C LEU A 131 14.58 -3.39 -19.80
N SER A 132 13.41 -3.04 -20.32
CA SER A 132 13.16 -3.06 -21.77
C SER A 132 13.95 -1.97 -22.50
N LEU A 133 14.21 -0.84 -21.84
CA LEU A 133 14.98 0.29 -22.35
C LEU A 133 16.48 0.09 -22.14
N ASN A 134 16.88 -0.43 -20.97
CA ASN A 134 18.26 -0.78 -20.65
C ASN A 134 18.33 -2.17 -19.97
N PRO A 135 18.54 -3.26 -20.75
CA PRO A 135 18.55 -4.63 -20.25
C PRO A 135 19.67 -4.97 -19.25
N GLN A 136 20.70 -4.12 -19.18
CA GLN A 136 21.89 -4.29 -18.33
C GLN A 136 21.90 -3.29 -17.17
N TYR A 137 20.76 -2.65 -16.87
CA TYR A 137 20.69 -1.75 -15.72
C TYR A 137 20.61 -2.55 -14.42
N ALA A 138 21.76 -2.69 -13.75
CA ALA A 138 21.91 -3.52 -12.55
C ALA A 138 20.95 -3.12 -11.42
N HIS A 139 20.71 -1.83 -11.20
CA HIS A 139 19.83 -1.34 -10.14
C HIS A 139 18.38 -1.86 -10.33
N ALA A 140 17.82 -1.73 -11.54
CA ALA A 140 16.48 -2.25 -11.82
C ALA A 140 16.39 -3.78 -11.74
N LEU A 141 17.44 -4.52 -12.09
CA LEU A 141 17.46 -5.99 -11.91
C LEU A 141 17.43 -6.38 -10.43
N PHE A 142 18.24 -5.68 -9.63
CA PHE A 142 18.31 -5.88 -8.19
C PHE A 142 16.95 -5.59 -7.53
N ASP A 143 16.36 -4.43 -7.82
CA ASP A 143 15.07 -4.04 -7.23
C ASP A 143 13.90 -4.90 -7.71
N LYS A 144 13.89 -5.31 -8.98
CA LYS A 144 12.92 -6.28 -9.49
C LYS A 144 13.03 -7.62 -8.74
N GLY A 145 14.24 -8.10 -8.48
CA GLY A 145 14.46 -9.32 -7.71
C GLY A 145 13.91 -9.22 -6.29
N GLN A 146 14.11 -8.08 -5.62
CA GLN A 146 13.52 -7.82 -4.30
C GLN A 146 11.99 -7.82 -4.34
N ALA A 147 11.40 -7.11 -5.31
CA ALA A 147 9.95 -7.04 -5.47
C ALA A 147 9.32 -8.42 -5.72
N LEU A 148 9.96 -9.25 -6.55
CA LEU A 148 9.50 -10.61 -6.82
C LEU A 148 9.63 -11.52 -5.59
N LYS A 149 10.70 -11.35 -4.80
CA LYS A 149 10.87 -12.07 -3.53
C LYS A 149 9.74 -11.74 -2.55
N GLU A 150 9.40 -10.46 -2.40
CA GLU A 150 8.31 -10.00 -1.53
C GLU A 150 6.95 -10.59 -1.96
N LYS A 151 6.75 -10.74 -3.27
CA LYS A 151 5.56 -11.41 -3.84
C LYS A 151 5.56 -12.93 -3.70
N GLY A 152 6.66 -13.54 -3.23
CA GLY A 152 6.82 -14.98 -3.19
C GLY A 152 7.07 -15.63 -4.56
N ASP A 153 7.35 -14.84 -5.61
CA ASP A 153 7.81 -15.38 -6.90
C ASP A 153 9.31 -15.69 -6.82
N ALA A 154 9.62 -16.80 -6.14
CA ALA A 154 10.99 -17.25 -5.93
C ALA A 154 11.72 -17.47 -7.26
N LYS A 155 11.04 -18.02 -8.27
CA LYS A 155 11.65 -18.31 -9.57
C LYS A 155 12.03 -17.01 -10.28
N GLY A 156 11.09 -16.06 -10.40
CA GLY A 156 11.36 -14.77 -11.03
C GLY A 156 12.42 -13.96 -10.29
N ALA A 157 12.41 -14.00 -8.95
CA ALA A 157 13.42 -13.34 -8.12
C ALA A 157 14.82 -13.90 -8.40
N THR A 158 14.98 -15.23 -8.40
CA THR A 158 16.25 -15.88 -8.72
C THR A 158 16.75 -15.50 -10.12
N GLU A 159 15.89 -15.48 -11.13
CA GLU A 159 16.28 -15.09 -12.49
C GLU A 159 16.77 -13.63 -12.57
N ALA A 160 16.06 -12.70 -11.94
CA ALA A 160 16.46 -11.29 -11.90
C ALA A 160 17.80 -11.09 -11.18
N PHE A 161 17.97 -11.76 -10.04
CA PHE A 161 19.20 -11.72 -9.25
C PHE A 161 20.40 -12.36 -9.95
N GLN A 162 20.22 -13.45 -10.67
CA GLN A 162 21.29 -14.05 -11.47
C GLN A 162 21.77 -13.10 -12.57
N ARG A 163 20.85 -12.39 -13.24
CA ARG A 163 21.21 -11.35 -14.21
C ARG A 163 21.95 -10.19 -13.56
N PHE A 164 21.55 -9.76 -12.36
CA PHE A 164 22.28 -8.75 -11.59
C PHE A 164 23.72 -9.20 -11.30
N LEU A 165 23.91 -10.43 -10.81
CA LEU A 165 25.23 -10.98 -10.49
C LEU A 165 26.17 -11.08 -11.70
N ALA A 166 25.63 -11.18 -12.91
CA ALA A 166 26.43 -11.17 -14.14
C ALA A 166 27.00 -9.79 -14.49
N LEU A 167 26.50 -8.70 -13.87
CA LEU A 167 26.86 -7.32 -14.20
C LEU A 167 27.73 -6.65 -13.13
N VAL A 168 27.74 -7.18 -11.91
CA VAL A 168 28.45 -6.58 -10.77
C VAL A 168 29.70 -7.37 -10.40
N PRO A 169 30.73 -6.73 -9.80
CA PRO A 169 31.88 -7.44 -9.26
C PRO A 169 31.47 -8.53 -8.27
N SER A 170 32.01 -9.73 -8.46
CA SER A 170 31.59 -10.93 -7.72
C SER A 170 31.84 -10.87 -6.20
N ASP A 171 32.72 -9.98 -5.78
CA ASP A 171 33.19 -9.71 -4.43
C ASP A 171 32.54 -8.47 -3.78
N SER A 172 31.69 -7.75 -4.51
CA SER A 172 30.87 -6.67 -3.97
C SER A 172 29.91 -7.18 -2.89
N ASP A 173 29.58 -6.31 -1.94
CA ASP A 173 28.68 -6.67 -0.84
C ASP A 173 27.26 -6.97 -1.33
N ASP A 174 26.80 -6.25 -2.37
CA ASP A 174 25.53 -6.57 -3.02
C ASP A 174 25.56 -7.95 -3.70
N ALA A 175 26.66 -8.32 -4.36
CA ALA A 175 26.78 -9.66 -4.94
C ALA A 175 26.74 -10.76 -3.87
N LYS A 176 27.40 -10.56 -2.72
CA LYS A 176 27.34 -11.51 -1.59
C LYS A 176 25.92 -11.63 -1.04
N ARG A 177 25.24 -10.49 -0.84
CA ARG A 177 23.86 -10.45 -0.34
C ARG A 177 22.89 -11.18 -1.28
N VAL A 178 22.98 -10.90 -2.58
CA VAL A 178 22.15 -11.54 -3.61
C VAL A 178 22.40 -13.04 -3.70
N LYS A 179 23.65 -13.49 -3.62
CA LYS A 179 23.98 -14.93 -3.55
C LYS A 179 23.31 -15.61 -2.35
N GLY A 180 23.28 -14.93 -1.19
CA GLY A 180 22.57 -15.39 0.00
C GLY A 180 21.08 -15.56 -0.25
N TRP A 181 20.41 -14.56 -0.84
CA TRP A 181 18.99 -14.65 -1.17
C TRP A 181 18.67 -15.74 -2.20
N ILE A 182 19.51 -15.94 -3.21
CA ILE A 182 19.32 -17.04 -4.17
C ILE A 182 19.40 -18.39 -3.45
N ALA A 183 20.35 -18.56 -2.53
CA ALA A 183 20.48 -19.80 -1.75
C ALA A 183 19.28 -20.04 -0.83
N GLU A 184 18.73 -18.98 -0.23
CA GLU A 184 17.51 -19.03 0.59
C GLU A 184 16.28 -19.42 -0.24
N LEU A 185 16.09 -18.79 -1.40
CA LEU A 185 14.98 -19.07 -2.31
C LEU A 185 15.00 -20.49 -2.89
N ALA A 186 16.17 -21.14 -2.91
CA ALA A 186 16.33 -22.52 -3.34
C ALA A 186 15.87 -23.54 -2.29
N GLN A 187 15.70 -23.14 -1.02
CA GLN A 187 15.25 -24.04 0.04
C GLN A 187 13.72 -24.14 0.06
N PRO A 188 13.12 -25.33 -0.10
CA PRO A 188 11.67 -25.47 -0.02
C PRO A 188 11.19 -25.24 1.43
N GLY A 189 10.50 -24.12 1.68
CA GLY A 189 9.69 -23.91 2.89
C GLY A 189 9.92 -22.63 3.71
N THR A 190 10.78 -21.70 3.29
CA THR A 190 11.09 -20.49 4.08
C THR A 190 10.13 -19.30 3.86
N SER A 191 9.41 -19.23 2.74
CA SER A 191 8.68 -18.01 2.35
C SER A 191 7.27 -17.79 2.96
N GLN A 192 6.89 -18.44 4.06
CA GLN A 192 5.55 -18.26 4.64
C GLN A 192 5.49 -17.81 6.11
N LYS A 193 6.61 -17.50 6.78
CA LYS A 193 6.58 -17.23 8.23
C LYS A 193 6.60 -15.76 8.68
N GLU A 194 6.74 -14.78 7.79
CA GLU A 194 6.91 -13.37 8.22
C GLU A 194 5.69 -12.44 8.04
N SER A 195 4.59 -12.88 7.42
CA SER A 195 3.37 -12.05 7.32
C SER A 195 2.28 -12.36 8.36
N ALA A 196 2.51 -13.31 9.26
CA ALA A 196 1.54 -13.67 10.31
C ALA A 196 2.09 -13.31 11.71
N GLY A 197 1.86 -12.06 12.17
CA GLY A 197 2.02 -11.77 13.59
C GLY A 197 2.39 -10.35 14.01
N THR A 198 1.64 -9.33 13.61
CA THR A 198 1.43 -8.14 14.47
C THR A 198 -0.02 -8.10 14.94
N GLY A 199 -0.50 -9.25 15.42
CA GLY A 199 -1.71 -9.33 16.23
C GLY A 199 -1.40 -8.82 17.63
N THR A 200 -1.88 -7.62 17.92
CA THR A 200 -2.00 -6.95 19.21
C THR A 200 -1.95 -7.90 20.41
N ARG A 201 -0.83 -7.89 21.14
CA ARG A 201 -0.77 -8.42 22.50
C ARG A 201 -1.14 -7.29 23.45
N ALA A 202 -2.44 -7.15 23.71
CA ALA A 202 -2.95 -6.44 24.87
C ALA A 202 -3.15 -7.49 25.97
N ASP A 203 -2.15 -7.67 26.82
CA ASP A 203 -2.29 -8.42 28.06
C ASP A 203 -2.44 -7.43 29.22
N HIS A 204 -3.64 -7.47 29.80
CA HIS A 204 -4.07 -7.28 31.20
C HIS A 204 -3.32 -6.34 32.16
#